data_AF-A0A9D2RMF5-F1
#
_entry.id   AF-A0A9D2RMF5-F1
#
_cell.length_a   1.000
_cell.length_b   1.000
_cell.length_c   1.000
_cell.angle_alpha   90.00
_cell.angle_beta   90.00
_cell.angle_gamma   90.00
#
_symmetry.space_group_name_H-M   'P 1'
#
loop_
_entity.id
_entity.type
_entity.pdbx_description
1 polymer ?
#
loop_
_entity_poly.entity_id
_entity_poly.type
_entity_poly.pdbx_seq_one_letter_code
_entity_poly.pdbx_strand_id
1 'polypeptide(L)'
;MRVPYEELFNTFKKVLVSRGFNEEMAADAATVFAQNSLDGIYSHGINRFPRVVSYLDKGEIKPENVATCVEAHGAIERWDGHRGFGPLNAKRAMDRACELAKECGIGLVALGNNNHWMRGGTYGWQAADQGCIGICWSNTQPNMPAWGGKDRKIGNNPFIYAVPKSNGEHVVVDCAVSQFSYGKIEEAKLKGQQLPVPGGYDEDGNLTTDPAAIEKTWRVLPMGYWKGSGVSILLDLISTVLTNANSVQKIGTFG
;
A
#
# COMPACT_ATOMS: atom_id res chain seq x y z
N MET A 1 24.53 0.19 -10.00
CA MET A 1 24.34 1.25 -11.00
C MET A 1 23.60 2.40 -10.35
N ARG A 2 23.98 3.66 -10.61
CA ARG A 2 23.24 4.85 -10.18
C ARG A 2 22.60 5.47 -11.43
N VAL A 3 21.34 5.86 -11.34
CA VAL A 3 20.56 6.44 -12.45
C VAL A 3 20.01 7.79 -11.99
N PRO A 4 20.12 8.88 -12.79
CA PRO A 4 19.52 10.17 -12.46
C PRO A 4 18.00 10.09 -12.33
N TYR A 5 17.42 10.91 -11.43
CA TYR A 5 15.97 10.98 -11.23
C TYR A 5 15.21 11.26 -12.53
N GLU A 6 15.66 12.27 -13.29
CA GLU A 6 15.03 12.67 -14.55
C GLU A 6 15.04 11.55 -15.60
N GLU A 7 16.12 10.77 -15.68
CA GLU A 7 16.20 9.63 -16.60
C GLU A 7 15.20 8.53 -16.21
N LEU A 8 15.09 8.25 -14.91
CA LEU A 8 14.14 7.28 -14.37
C LEU A 8 12.68 7.73 -14.59
N PHE A 9 12.37 8.99 -14.28
CA PHE A 9 11.06 9.60 -14.48
C PHE A 9 10.63 9.54 -15.95
N ASN A 10 11.48 10.00 -16.87
CA ASN A 10 11.17 10.03 -18.30
C ASN A 10 10.97 8.62 -18.87
N THR A 11 11.75 7.65 -18.38
CA THR A 11 11.58 6.24 -18.77
C THR A 11 10.25 5.68 -18.30
N PHE A 12 9.87 5.88 -17.03
CA PHE A 12 8.56 5.44 -16.52
C PHE A 12 7.42 6.09 -17.26
N LYS A 13 7.46 7.42 -17.44
CA LYS A 13 6.42 8.17 -18.15
C LYS A 13 6.21 7.61 -19.55
N LYS A 14 7.28 7.42 -20.32
CA LYS A 14 7.23 6.87 -21.68
C LYS A 14 6.55 5.49 -21.72
N VAL A 15 6.89 4.60 -20.78
CA VAL A 15 6.33 3.26 -20.69
C VAL A 15 4.84 3.27 -20.29
N LEU A 16 4.43 4.22 -19.44
CA LEU A 16 3.04 4.37 -19.00
C LEU A 16 2.15 4.97 -20.10
N VAL A 17 2.64 5.98 -20.83
CA VAL A 17 1.93 6.55 -22.00
C VAL A 17 1.69 5.46 -23.04
N SER A 18 2.68 4.61 -23.31
CA SER A 18 2.52 3.49 -24.26
C SER A 18 1.53 2.42 -23.80
N ARG A 19 0.96 2.53 -22.60
CA ARG A 19 0.01 1.59 -21.98
C ARG A 19 -1.32 2.22 -21.63
N GLY A 20 -1.65 3.35 -22.26
CA GLY A 20 -2.98 3.95 -22.21
C GLY A 20 -3.17 5.03 -21.15
N PHE A 21 -2.13 5.39 -20.39
CA PHE A 21 -2.19 6.63 -19.62
C PHE A 21 -2.18 7.85 -20.57
N ASN A 22 -2.96 8.87 -20.23
CA ASN A 22 -2.75 10.19 -20.81
C ASN A 22 -1.45 10.81 -20.27
N GLU A 23 -0.96 11.87 -20.92
CA GLU A 23 0.32 12.52 -20.60
C GLU A 23 0.43 12.98 -19.14
N GLU A 24 -0.65 13.54 -18.59
CA GLU A 24 -0.70 14.07 -17.23
C GLU A 24 -0.65 12.94 -16.19
N MET A 25 -1.56 11.97 -16.29
CA MET A 25 -1.61 10.83 -15.36
C MET A 25 -0.36 9.95 -15.48
N ALA A 26 0.25 9.84 -16.66
CA ALA A 26 1.53 9.16 -16.83
C ALA A 26 2.66 9.89 -16.10
N ALA A 27 2.69 11.22 -16.15
CA ALA A 27 3.67 12.01 -15.42
C ALA A 27 3.48 11.86 -13.91
N ASP A 28 2.25 11.96 -13.41
CA ASP A 28 1.98 11.79 -11.98
C ASP A 28 2.35 10.38 -11.49
N ALA A 29 1.98 9.34 -12.25
CA ALA A 29 2.34 7.98 -11.93
C ALA A 29 3.86 7.74 -11.99
N ALA A 30 4.57 8.31 -12.97
CA ALA A 30 6.02 8.26 -13.07
C ALA A 30 6.70 8.92 -11.86
N THR A 31 6.19 10.07 -11.40
CA THR A 31 6.66 10.76 -10.19
C THR A 31 6.55 9.83 -8.97
N VAL A 32 5.44 9.11 -8.80
CA VAL A 32 5.27 8.16 -7.67
C VAL A 32 6.39 7.11 -7.67
N PHE A 33 6.70 6.47 -8.81
CA PHE A 33 7.74 5.45 -8.87
C PHE A 33 9.15 6.02 -8.70
N ALA A 34 9.43 7.17 -9.33
CA ALA A 34 10.73 7.81 -9.27
C ALA A 34 11.02 8.33 -7.86
N GLN A 35 10.07 9.01 -7.22
CA GLN A 35 10.22 9.54 -5.87
C GLN A 35 10.36 8.42 -4.83
N ASN A 36 9.55 7.36 -4.90
CA ASN A 36 9.72 6.22 -3.99
C ASN A 36 11.12 5.59 -4.11
N SER A 37 11.69 5.57 -5.32
CA SER A 37 13.05 5.08 -5.54
C SER A 37 14.10 6.03 -4.99
N LEU A 38 13.89 7.34 -5.13
CA LEU A 38 14.77 8.39 -4.59
C LEU A 38 14.81 8.34 -3.05
N ASP A 39 13.66 8.10 -2.42
CA ASP A 39 13.52 7.97 -0.96
C ASP A 39 14.06 6.63 -0.42
N GLY A 40 14.64 5.77 -1.27
CA GLY A 40 15.20 4.48 -0.89
C GLY A 40 14.17 3.35 -0.70
N ILE A 41 12.92 3.56 -1.12
CA ILE A 41 11.80 2.60 -0.99
C ILE A 41 11.60 1.90 -2.33
N TYR A 42 12.61 1.11 -2.72
CA TYR A 42 12.63 0.45 -4.02
C TYR A 42 11.49 -0.54 -4.23
N SER A 43 10.99 -1.17 -3.16
CA SER A 43 9.87 -2.13 -3.18
C SER A 43 8.53 -1.53 -3.64
N HIS A 44 8.40 -0.21 -3.61
CA HIS A 44 7.26 0.55 -4.12
C HIS A 44 7.65 1.59 -5.19
N GLY A 45 8.91 1.54 -5.63
CA GLY A 45 9.46 2.32 -6.74
C GLY A 45 9.82 1.40 -7.90
N ILE A 46 11.07 1.46 -8.34
CA ILE A 46 11.58 0.73 -9.51
C ILE A 46 11.32 -0.78 -9.49
N ASN A 47 11.42 -1.46 -8.34
CA ASN A 47 11.20 -2.91 -8.28
C ASN A 47 9.73 -3.29 -8.51
N ARG A 48 8.80 -2.37 -8.22
CA ARG A 48 7.36 -2.61 -8.38
C ARG A 48 6.87 -2.29 -9.79
N PHE A 49 7.59 -1.44 -10.51
CA PHE A 49 7.18 -0.93 -11.81
C PHE A 49 6.90 -2.04 -12.86
N PRO A 50 7.75 -3.08 -13.03
CA PRO A 50 7.46 -4.17 -13.97
C PRO A 50 6.15 -4.92 -13.66
N ARG A 51 5.81 -5.07 -12.37
CA ARG A 51 4.56 -5.71 -11.97
C ARG A 51 3.33 -4.85 -12.31
N VAL A 52 3.44 -3.53 -12.18
CA VAL A 52 2.38 -2.60 -12.60
C VAL A 52 2.19 -2.63 -14.10
N VAL A 53 3.29 -2.65 -14.86
CA VAL A 53 3.25 -2.86 -16.31
C VAL A 53 2.49 -4.14 -16.66
N SER A 54 2.79 -5.26 -15.99
CA SER A 54 2.06 -6.51 -16.21
C SER A 54 0.55 -6.38 -15.92
N TYR A 55 0.15 -5.63 -14.89
CA TYR A 55 -1.26 -5.40 -14.56
C TYR A 55 -1.97 -4.49 -15.57
N LEU A 56 -1.27 -3.52 -16.15
CA LEU A 56 -1.78 -2.72 -17.26
C LEU A 56 -1.97 -3.60 -18.51
N ASP A 57 -0.98 -4.42 -18.84
CA ASP A 57 -1.01 -5.30 -20.01
C ASP A 57 -2.14 -6.36 -19.90
N LYS A 58 -2.47 -6.80 -18.68
CA LYS A 58 -3.62 -7.69 -18.38
C LYS A 58 -4.96 -6.97 -18.27
N GLY A 59 -4.98 -5.64 -18.33
CA GLY A 59 -6.18 -4.82 -18.14
C GLY A 59 -6.74 -4.86 -16.72
N GLU A 60 -5.93 -5.24 -15.73
CA GLU A 60 -6.28 -5.25 -14.31
C GLU A 60 -6.31 -3.84 -13.70
N ILE A 61 -5.39 -2.99 -14.17
CA ILE A 61 -5.40 -1.55 -13.96
C ILE A 61 -6.01 -0.88 -15.20
N LYS A 62 -6.98 -0.01 -14.99
CA LYS A 62 -7.59 0.84 -16.02
C LYS A 62 -6.97 2.24 -15.94
N PRO A 63 -5.97 2.57 -16.78
CA PRO A 63 -5.19 3.80 -16.65
C PRO A 63 -6.02 5.09 -16.78
N GLU A 64 -7.13 5.04 -17.50
CA GLU A 64 -8.06 6.15 -17.72
C GLU A 64 -9.07 6.34 -16.57
N ASN A 65 -9.21 5.34 -15.69
CA ASN A 65 -10.22 5.36 -14.66
C ASN A 65 -9.77 6.16 -13.43
N VAL A 66 -10.67 7.02 -12.97
CA VAL A 66 -10.49 7.94 -11.84
C VAL A 66 -11.55 7.65 -10.80
N ALA A 67 -11.17 7.64 -9.52
CA ALA A 67 -12.11 7.42 -8.44
C ALA A 67 -13.22 8.48 -8.41
N THR A 68 -14.44 8.05 -8.11
CA THR A 68 -15.62 8.91 -7.99
C THR A 68 -16.33 8.70 -6.66
N CYS A 69 -16.84 9.78 -6.06
CA CYS A 69 -17.73 9.69 -4.90
C CYS A 69 -19.05 9.05 -5.30
N VAL A 70 -19.44 7.98 -4.61
CA VAL A 70 -20.71 7.25 -4.84
C VAL A 70 -21.73 7.50 -3.74
N GLU A 71 -21.29 7.99 -2.58
CA GLU A 71 -22.16 8.28 -1.43
C GLU A 71 -21.46 9.27 -0.49
N ALA A 72 -22.22 10.22 0.05
CA ALA A 72 -21.70 11.27 0.95
C ALA A 72 -22.67 11.53 2.10
N HIS A 73 -22.15 11.58 3.33
CA HIS A 73 -22.88 11.79 4.58
C HIS A 73 -22.08 12.68 5.52
N GLY A 74 -22.24 13.99 5.40
CA GLY A 74 -21.49 14.97 6.21
C GLY A 74 -19.98 14.81 5.99
N ALA A 75 -19.26 14.50 7.07
CA ALA A 75 -17.80 14.33 7.08
C ALA A 75 -17.30 13.02 6.42
N ILE A 76 -18.19 12.18 5.90
CA ILE A 76 -17.86 10.84 5.40
C ILE A 76 -18.27 10.71 3.94
N GLU A 77 -17.36 10.24 3.10
CA GLU A 77 -17.63 9.88 1.71
C GLU A 77 -17.16 8.46 1.39
N ARG A 78 -17.89 7.78 0.51
CA ARG A 78 -17.55 6.47 -0.03
C ARG A 78 -17.30 6.60 -1.53
N TRP A 79 -16.17 6.08 -1.99
CA TRP A 79 -15.66 6.26 -3.33
C TRP A 79 -15.45 4.91 -4.03
N ASP A 80 -15.76 4.85 -5.32
CA ASP A 80 -15.40 3.73 -6.20
C ASP A 80 -14.15 4.10 -7.00
N GLY A 81 -13.08 3.31 -6.88
CA GLY A 81 -11.82 3.50 -7.57
C GLY A 81 -11.82 3.05 -9.03
N HIS A 82 -12.87 2.36 -9.49
CA HIS A 82 -13.05 1.88 -10.86
C HIS A 82 -11.87 1.05 -11.39
N ARG A 83 -11.14 0.36 -10.52
CA ARG A 83 -9.89 -0.33 -10.87
C ARG A 83 -8.86 0.59 -11.54
N GLY A 84 -8.91 1.88 -11.23
CA GLY A 84 -7.94 2.87 -11.67
C GLY A 84 -6.55 2.63 -11.08
N PHE A 85 -5.61 3.50 -11.41
CA PHE A 85 -4.27 3.42 -10.85
C PHE A 85 -4.27 3.82 -9.37
N GLY A 86 -3.95 2.84 -8.52
CA GLY A 86 -4.12 2.90 -7.07
C GLY A 86 -3.60 4.18 -6.41
N PRO A 87 -2.34 4.59 -6.69
CA PRO A 87 -1.75 5.75 -6.04
C PRO A 87 -2.42 7.09 -6.34
N LEU A 88 -2.86 7.30 -7.58
CA LEU A 88 -3.50 8.56 -7.96
C LEU A 88 -4.89 8.69 -7.34
N ASN A 89 -5.63 7.58 -7.30
CA ASN A 89 -6.91 7.53 -6.62
C ASN A 89 -6.77 7.73 -5.11
N ALA A 90 -5.76 7.13 -4.47
CA ALA A 90 -5.50 7.30 -3.05
C ALA A 90 -5.06 8.73 -2.71
N LYS A 91 -4.25 9.38 -3.56
CA LYS A 91 -3.90 10.80 -3.42
C LYS A 91 -5.16 11.68 -3.45
N ARG A 92 -6.03 11.49 -4.44
CA ARG A 92 -7.31 12.23 -4.54
C ARG A 92 -8.23 12.01 -3.33
N ALA A 93 -8.33 10.76 -2.86
CA ALA A 93 -9.11 10.44 -1.68
C ALA A 93 -8.56 11.13 -0.42
N MET A 94 -7.24 11.21 -0.26
CA MET A 94 -6.63 11.90 0.87
C MET A 94 -6.80 13.42 0.79
N ASP A 95 -6.69 14.03 -0.40
CA ASP A 95 -7.02 15.45 -0.59
C ASP A 95 -8.45 15.74 -0.13
N ARG A 96 -9.41 14.92 -0.58
CA ARG A 96 -10.80 15.07 -0.19
C ARG A 96 -11.01 14.86 1.32
N ALA A 97 -10.35 13.87 1.93
CA ALA A 97 -10.42 13.68 3.38
C ALA A 97 -9.91 14.91 4.15
N CYS A 98 -8.86 15.57 3.65
CA CYS A 98 -8.34 16.79 4.26
C CYS A 98 -9.28 17.98 4.07
N GLU A 99 -9.93 18.11 2.90
CA GLU A 99 -10.98 19.12 2.66
C GLU A 99 -12.14 18.95 3.66
N LEU A 100 -12.69 17.73 3.76
CA LEU A 100 -13.75 17.40 4.71
C LEU A 100 -13.34 17.69 6.15
N ALA A 101 -12.10 17.37 6.54
CA ALA A 101 -11.58 17.64 7.87
C ALA A 101 -11.51 19.14 8.19
N LYS A 102 -11.18 20.00 7.22
CA LYS A 102 -11.16 21.45 7.41
C LYS A 102 -12.57 22.03 7.54
N GLU A 103 -13.55 21.43 6.86
CA GLU A 103 -14.95 21.86 6.90
C GLU A 103 -15.66 21.38 8.18
N CYS A 104 -15.42 20.13 8.59
CA CYS A 104 -16.22 19.42 9.59
C CYS A 104 -15.43 19.06 10.86
N GLY A 105 -14.14 19.37 10.95
CA GLY A 105 -13.23 18.96 12.02
C GLY A 105 -12.69 17.53 11.90
N ILE A 106 -13.37 16.68 11.13
CA ILE A 106 -12.93 15.32 10.74
C ILE A 106 -13.37 15.06 9.30
N GLY A 107 -12.61 14.26 8.56
CA GLY A 107 -12.94 13.82 7.22
C GLY A 107 -12.57 12.36 7.02
N LEU A 108 -13.46 11.59 6.40
CA LEU A 108 -13.24 10.19 6.08
C LEU A 108 -13.61 9.92 4.62
N VAL A 109 -12.68 9.35 3.85
CA VAL A 109 -12.95 8.84 2.51
C VAL A 109 -12.68 7.35 2.47
N ALA A 110 -13.73 6.56 2.24
CA ALA A 110 -13.66 5.12 2.09
C ALA A 110 -13.54 4.75 0.59
N LEU A 111 -12.32 4.46 0.13
CA LEU A 111 -12.04 4.13 -1.27
C LEU A 111 -12.07 2.60 -1.52
N GLY A 112 -13.11 2.13 -2.19
CA GLY A 112 -13.27 0.74 -2.63
C GLY A 112 -12.85 0.51 -4.09
N ASN A 113 -12.81 -0.75 -4.52
CA ASN A 113 -12.56 -1.15 -5.92
C ASN A 113 -11.35 -0.46 -6.58
N ASN A 114 -10.28 -0.29 -5.80
CA ASN A 114 -9.04 0.38 -6.22
C ASN A 114 -7.90 -0.64 -6.37
N ASN A 115 -6.90 -0.33 -7.20
CA ASN A 115 -5.67 -1.12 -7.25
C ASN A 115 -4.72 -0.79 -6.10
N HIS A 116 -3.62 -1.53 -6.02
CA HIS A 116 -2.58 -1.37 -4.99
C HIS A 116 -2.11 0.09 -4.87
N TRP A 117 -2.28 0.68 -3.69
CA TRP A 117 -1.97 2.09 -3.38
C TRP A 117 -0.49 2.39 -3.13
N MET A 118 0.42 1.42 -3.30
CA MET A 118 1.87 1.58 -3.12
C MET A 118 2.27 1.95 -1.68
N ARG A 119 3.06 3.01 -1.51
CA ARG A 119 3.60 3.45 -0.22
C ARG A 119 2.54 4.24 0.53
N GLY A 120 2.02 3.69 1.63
CA GLY A 120 0.98 4.33 2.43
C GLY A 120 1.44 5.63 3.07
N GLY A 121 2.73 5.72 3.45
CA GLY A 121 3.32 6.91 4.05
C GLY A 121 3.20 8.16 3.18
N THR A 122 3.11 8.03 1.85
CA THR A 122 2.86 9.15 0.93
C THR A 122 1.59 9.91 1.30
N TYR A 123 0.51 9.20 1.63
CA TYR A 123 -0.78 9.80 2.00
C TYR A 123 -0.76 10.35 3.43
N GLY A 124 0.02 9.73 4.32
CA GLY A 124 0.29 10.27 5.65
C GLY A 124 0.99 11.63 5.57
N TRP A 125 2.06 11.73 4.79
CA TRP A 125 2.75 13.00 4.53
C TRP A 125 1.81 14.03 3.90
N GLN A 126 1.05 13.64 2.88
CA GLN A 126 0.06 14.51 2.24
C GLN A 126 -0.95 15.12 3.23
N ALA A 127 -1.44 14.34 4.20
CA ALA A 127 -2.34 14.85 5.24
C ALA A 127 -1.61 15.83 6.19
N ALA A 128 -0.41 15.47 6.63
CA ALA A 128 0.36 16.28 7.56
C ALA A 128 0.81 17.61 6.94
N ASP A 129 1.22 17.61 5.68
CA ASP A 129 1.57 18.81 4.90
C ASP A 129 0.38 19.78 4.78
N GLN A 130 -0.84 19.25 4.83
CA GLN A 130 -2.08 20.03 4.84
C GLN A 130 -2.54 20.46 6.24
N GLY A 131 -1.74 20.20 7.27
CA GLY A 131 -2.04 20.52 8.67
C GLY A 131 -3.03 19.56 9.34
N CYS A 132 -3.27 18.39 8.75
CA CYS A 132 -4.20 17.39 9.27
C CYS A 132 -3.46 16.21 9.93
N ILE A 133 -4.05 15.65 10.99
CA ILE A 133 -3.66 14.30 11.45
C ILE A 133 -4.17 13.29 10.40
N GLY A 134 -3.28 12.46 9.89
CA GLY A 134 -3.60 11.41 8.93
C GLY A 134 -3.65 10.04 9.60
N ILE A 135 -4.73 9.29 9.37
CA ILE A 135 -4.84 7.87 9.73
C ILE A 135 -5.38 7.14 8.50
N CYS A 136 -4.60 6.24 7.92
CA CYS A 136 -5.03 5.49 6.75
C CYS A 136 -4.46 4.08 6.72
N TRP A 137 -5.18 3.18 6.05
CA TRP A 137 -4.80 1.79 5.88
C TRP A 137 -5.45 1.21 4.62
N SER A 138 -5.00 0.02 4.23
CA SER A 138 -5.58 -0.73 3.11
C SER A 138 -5.55 -2.21 3.44
N ASN A 139 -6.56 -2.96 3.00
CA ASN A 139 -6.53 -4.41 3.02
C ASN A 139 -5.86 -4.98 1.76
N THR A 140 -5.27 -6.17 1.87
CA THR A 140 -4.55 -6.81 0.76
C THR A 140 -5.18 -8.14 0.37
N GLN A 141 -4.63 -8.79 -0.67
CA GLN A 141 -4.84 -10.22 -0.87
C GLN A 141 -4.30 -11.02 0.34
N PRO A 142 -4.76 -12.27 0.56
CA PRO A 142 -4.22 -13.12 1.61
C PRO A 142 -2.74 -13.37 1.36
N ASN A 143 -1.90 -12.90 2.28
CA ASN A 143 -0.45 -13.06 2.16
C ASN A 143 0.19 -13.52 3.47
N MET A 144 -0.46 -13.34 4.62
CA MET A 144 0.08 -13.64 5.94
C MET A 144 -0.84 -14.62 6.70
N PRO A 145 -0.29 -15.59 7.47
CA PRO A 145 -1.09 -16.38 8.40
C PRO A 145 -1.50 -15.56 9.62
N ALA A 146 -2.69 -15.84 10.16
CA ALA A 146 -3.04 -15.37 11.49
C ALA A 146 -2.19 -16.10 12.54
N TRP A 147 -1.97 -15.48 13.70
CA TRP A 147 -1.29 -16.11 14.82
C TRP A 147 -1.94 -17.45 15.20
N GLY A 148 -1.14 -18.50 15.30
CA GLY A 148 -1.61 -19.88 15.52
C GLY A 148 -2.08 -20.60 14.25
N GLY A 149 -2.18 -19.92 13.11
CA GLY A 149 -2.51 -20.49 11.80
C GLY A 149 -1.29 -20.89 10.98
N LYS A 150 -1.51 -21.74 9.97
CA LYS A 150 -0.51 -22.07 8.94
C LYS A 150 -0.83 -21.43 7.59
N ASP A 151 -2.11 -21.35 7.25
CA ASP A 151 -2.55 -20.83 5.96
C ASP A 151 -2.58 -19.30 5.95
N ARG A 152 -2.20 -18.74 4.81
CA ARG A 152 -2.37 -17.31 4.54
C ARG A 152 -3.85 -16.97 4.37
N LYS A 153 -4.46 -16.43 5.42
CA LYS A 153 -5.87 -16.04 5.42
C LYS A 153 -6.09 -14.56 5.73
N ILE A 154 -5.05 -13.86 6.16
CA ILE A 154 -5.10 -12.42 6.46
C ILE A 154 -4.07 -11.66 5.60
N GLY A 155 -4.23 -10.35 5.54
CA GLY A 155 -3.30 -9.47 4.84
C GLY A 155 -2.29 -8.86 5.80
N ASN A 156 -1.11 -8.51 5.32
CA ASN A 156 -0.16 -7.68 6.06
C ASN A 156 -0.58 -6.20 6.14
N ASN A 157 -1.82 -5.89 5.70
CA ASN A 157 -2.63 -4.69 5.86
C ASN A 157 -1.86 -3.51 6.49
N PRO A 158 -1.20 -2.67 5.67
CA PRO A 158 -0.41 -1.56 6.19
C PRO A 158 -1.26 -0.54 6.94
N PHE A 159 -0.70 0.00 8.01
CA PHE A 159 -1.34 1.00 8.86
C PHE A 159 -0.43 2.22 9.02
N ILE A 160 -0.97 3.39 8.74
CA ILE A 160 -0.23 4.63 8.64
C ILE A 160 -0.83 5.67 9.57
N TYR A 161 0.05 6.38 10.26
CA TYR A 161 -0.27 7.51 11.12
C TYR A 161 0.62 8.68 10.77
N ALA A 162 0.06 9.88 10.72
CA ALA A 162 0.80 11.10 10.47
C ALA A 162 0.31 12.21 11.39
N VAL A 163 1.24 12.90 12.03
CA VAL A 163 0.96 14.03 12.92
C VAL A 163 1.71 15.26 12.42
N PRO A 164 0.99 16.35 12.09
CA PRO A 164 1.61 17.56 11.58
C PRO A 164 2.38 18.31 12.67
N LYS A 165 3.39 19.05 12.24
CA LYS A 165 4.20 19.97 13.06
C LYS A 165 4.32 21.28 12.28
N SER A 166 4.20 22.41 12.96
CA SER A 166 4.20 23.75 12.33
C SER A 166 5.51 24.09 11.60
N ASN A 167 6.61 23.40 11.90
CA ASN A 167 7.90 23.56 11.24
C ASN A 167 8.13 22.63 10.05
N GLY A 168 7.12 21.86 9.61
CA GLY A 168 7.22 20.92 8.49
C GLY A 168 7.88 19.57 8.82
N GLU A 169 8.47 19.40 10.01
CA GLU A 169 9.10 18.15 10.42
C GLU A 169 8.08 17.17 11.01
N HIS A 170 7.12 16.72 10.19
CA HIS A 170 6.02 15.86 10.65
C HIS A 170 6.50 14.51 11.17
N VAL A 171 5.68 13.88 12.00
CA VAL A 171 5.92 12.50 12.46
C VAL A 171 5.03 11.58 11.65
N VAL A 172 5.63 10.68 10.87
CA VAL A 172 4.91 9.70 10.05
C VAL A 172 5.40 8.28 10.35
N VAL A 173 4.45 7.40 10.65
CA VAL A 173 4.65 5.96 10.78
C VAL A 173 3.98 5.28 9.60
N ASP A 174 4.73 4.49 8.84
CA ASP A 174 4.24 3.64 7.75
C ASP A 174 4.75 2.21 7.99
N CYS A 175 3.86 1.31 8.41
CA CYS A 175 4.24 -0.07 8.68
C CYS A 175 3.20 -1.07 8.15
N ALA A 176 3.71 -2.18 7.61
CA ALA A 176 2.92 -3.39 7.49
C ALA A 176 2.69 -3.99 8.89
N VAL A 177 1.57 -4.66 9.11
CA VAL A 177 1.32 -5.39 10.36
C VAL A 177 1.98 -6.77 10.39
N SER A 178 2.83 -7.06 9.41
CA SER A 178 3.81 -8.16 9.43
C SER A 178 5.11 -7.72 10.09
N GLN A 179 5.83 -8.67 10.70
CA GLN A 179 7.12 -8.44 11.39
C GLN A 179 8.17 -7.82 10.46
N PHE A 180 8.15 -8.21 9.18
CA PHE A 180 8.89 -7.58 8.09
C PHE A 180 7.97 -7.46 6.88
N SER A 181 8.19 -6.46 6.03
CA SER A 181 7.52 -6.40 4.73
C SER A 181 8.11 -7.47 3.78
N TYR A 182 7.32 -7.94 2.82
CA TYR A 182 7.81 -8.88 1.80
C TYR A 182 9.02 -8.33 1.03
N GLY A 183 9.00 -7.04 0.71
CA GLY A 183 10.14 -6.39 0.07
C GLY A 183 11.40 -6.41 0.93
N LYS A 184 11.28 -6.36 2.27
CA LYS A 184 12.44 -6.46 3.17
C LYS A 184 12.98 -7.89 3.26
N ILE A 185 12.10 -8.88 3.25
CA ILE A 185 12.47 -10.30 3.20
C ILE A 185 13.19 -10.62 1.88
N GLU A 186 12.63 -10.16 0.76
CA GLU A 186 13.23 -10.31 -0.58
C GLU A 186 14.60 -9.61 -0.66
N GLU A 187 14.72 -8.38 -0.14
CA GLU A 187 16.00 -7.66 -0.08
C GLU A 187 17.06 -8.44 0.72
N ALA A 188 16.70 -8.96 1.90
CA ALA A 188 17.61 -9.74 2.74
C ALA A 188 18.07 -11.02 2.02
N LYS A 189 17.15 -11.73 1.36
CA LYS A 189 17.47 -12.91 0.53
C LYS A 189 18.43 -12.57 -0.59
N LEU A 190 18.16 -11.52 -1.36
CA LEU A 190 19.02 -11.10 -2.48
C LEU A 190 20.43 -10.72 -2.02
N LYS A 191 20.58 -10.23 -0.79
CA LYS A 191 21.87 -9.92 -0.18
C LYS A 191 22.54 -11.13 0.51
N GLY A 192 21.87 -12.28 0.57
CA GLY A 192 22.35 -13.44 1.33
C GLY A 192 22.44 -13.19 2.83
N GLN A 193 21.60 -12.31 3.38
CA GLN A 193 21.62 -11.90 4.79
C GLN A 193 20.45 -12.51 5.56
N GLN A 194 20.71 -12.90 6.81
CA GLN A 194 19.67 -13.29 7.76
C GLN A 194 18.91 -12.05 8.25
N LEU A 195 17.65 -12.24 8.63
CA LEU A 195 16.87 -11.22 9.34
C LEU A 195 17.42 -11.04 10.76
N PRO A 196 17.36 -9.83 11.33
CA PRO A 196 17.92 -9.55 12.66
C PRO A 196 17.15 -10.21 13.80
N VAL A 197 15.88 -10.58 13.56
CA VAL A 197 15.00 -11.33 14.47
C VAL A 197 14.13 -12.27 13.62
N PRO A 198 13.50 -13.29 14.21
CA PRO A 198 12.64 -14.18 13.45
C PRO A 198 11.56 -13.42 12.67
N GLY A 199 11.46 -13.71 11.38
CA GLY A 199 10.50 -13.05 10.48
C GLY A 199 9.32 -13.94 10.07
N GLY A 200 9.41 -15.24 10.33
CA GLY A 200 8.44 -16.22 9.87
C GLY A 200 8.80 -17.63 10.34
N TYR A 201 8.23 -18.61 9.64
CA TYR A 201 8.42 -20.03 9.91
C TYR A 201 9.06 -20.76 8.73
N ASP A 202 9.89 -21.76 9.03
CA ASP A 202 10.34 -22.75 8.05
C ASP A 202 9.28 -23.85 7.79
N GLU A 203 9.64 -24.84 6.97
CA GLU A 203 8.76 -25.94 6.58
C GLU A 203 8.40 -26.85 7.76
N ASP A 204 9.31 -27.01 8.73
CA ASP A 204 9.10 -27.77 9.96
C ASP A 204 8.22 -27.01 10.97
N GLY A 205 8.01 -25.71 10.75
CA GLY A 205 7.20 -24.85 11.60
C GLY A 205 7.98 -24.24 12.75
N ASN A 206 9.30 -24.20 12.68
CA ASN A 206 10.14 -23.48 13.63
C ASN A 206 10.27 -22.01 13.22
N LEU A 207 10.42 -21.13 14.21
CA LEU A 207 10.73 -19.72 13.96
C LEU A 207 12.11 -19.60 13.31
N THR A 208 12.22 -18.78 12.26
CA THR A 208 13.47 -18.62 11.53
C THR A 208 13.76 -17.17 11.16
N THR A 209 15.05 -16.86 11.07
CA THR A 209 15.60 -15.61 10.53
C THR A 209 15.94 -15.72 9.04
N ASP A 210 15.84 -16.92 8.45
CA ASP A 210 16.23 -17.16 7.06
C ASP A 210 15.13 -16.66 6.10
N PRO A 211 15.38 -15.61 5.31
CA PRO A 211 14.38 -15.08 4.39
C PRO A 211 14.00 -16.08 3.29
N ALA A 212 14.90 -16.98 2.87
CA ALA A 212 14.59 -17.97 1.84
C ALA A 212 13.63 -19.04 2.38
N ALA A 213 13.82 -19.49 3.62
CA ALA A 213 12.91 -20.41 4.29
C ALA A 213 11.51 -19.79 4.47
N ILE A 214 11.44 -18.52 4.89
CA ILE A 214 10.17 -17.81 5.07
C ILE A 214 9.44 -17.62 3.74
N GLU A 215 10.15 -17.26 2.67
CA GLU A 215 9.54 -17.09 1.35
C GLU A 215 9.02 -18.42 0.79
N LYS A 216 9.70 -19.54 1.07
CA LYS A 216 9.25 -20.87 0.64
C LYS A 216 7.91 -21.24 1.27
N THR A 217 7.73 -20.96 2.55
CA THR A 217 6.49 -21.30 3.27
C THR A 217 5.42 -20.24 3.19
N TRP A 218 5.79 -18.99 2.90
CA TRP A 218 4.96 -17.81 3.04
C TRP A 218 4.37 -17.60 4.45
N ARG A 219 4.95 -18.22 5.47
CA ARG A 219 4.46 -18.14 6.86
C ARG A 219 5.15 -16.98 7.57
N VAL A 220 4.86 -15.76 7.13
CA VAL A 220 5.39 -14.52 7.73
C VAL A 220 4.75 -14.29 9.11
N LEU A 221 5.54 -13.84 10.08
CA LEU A 221 5.05 -13.50 11.41
C LEU A 221 4.27 -12.18 11.39
N PRO A 222 3.10 -12.10 12.04
CA PRO A 222 2.47 -10.84 12.38
C PRO A 222 3.28 -10.09 13.44
N MET A 223 3.32 -8.76 13.35
CA MET A 223 4.00 -7.93 14.34
C MET A 223 3.36 -8.12 15.73
N GLY A 224 4.16 -8.33 16.78
CA GLY A 224 3.61 -8.56 18.12
C GLY A 224 2.65 -9.76 18.19
N TYR A 225 2.84 -10.77 17.33
CA TYR A 225 2.14 -12.05 17.35
C TYR A 225 0.60 -11.92 17.20
N TRP A 226 -0.16 -12.28 18.24
CA TRP A 226 -1.62 -12.19 18.23
C TRP A 226 -2.12 -10.75 18.08
N LYS A 227 -1.33 -9.74 18.50
CA LYS A 227 -1.72 -8.33 18.38
C LYS A 227 -1.78 -7.89 16.92
N GLY A 228 -0.72 -8.11 16.14
CA GLY A 228 -0.69 -7.79 14.71
C GLY A 228 -1.72 -8.58 13.91
N SER A 229 -2.01 -9.82 14.32
CA SER A 229 -3.10 -10.60 13.73
C SER A 229 -4.46 -9.95 13.97
N GLY A 230 -4.75 -9.56 15.22
CA GLY A 230 -6.00 -8.88 15.57
C GLY A 230 -6.15 -7.54 14.83
N VAL A 231 -5.08 -6.75 14.75
CA VAL A 231 -5.07 -5.49 14.01
C VAL A 231 -5.33 -5.74 12.52
N SER A 232 -4.64 -6.69 11.89
CA SER A 232 -4.86 -7.05 10.48
C SER A 232 -6.33 -7.35 10.17
N ILE A 233 -6.96 -8.20 11.00
CA ILE A 233 -8.36 -8.61 10.83
C ILE A 233 -9.29 -7.40 10.97
N LEU A 234 -9.08 -6.55 11.98
CA LEU A 234 -9.91 -5.37 12.18
C LEU A 234 -9.77 -4.37 11.02
N LEU A 235 -8.54 -4.11 10.56
CA LEU A 235 -8.31 -3.23 9.41
C LEU A 235 -9.03 -3.74 8.15
N ASP A 236 -9.02 -5.06 7.91
CA ASP A 236 -9.76 -5.67 6.80
C ASP A 236 -11.27 -5.48 6.93
N LEU A 237 -11.85 -5.78 8.09
CA LEU A 237 -13.28 -5.70 8.32
C LEU A 237 -13.78 -4.25 8.26
N ILE A 238 -13.06 -3.31 8.87
CA ILE A 238 -13.43 -1.88 8.82
C ILE A 238 -13.35 -1.38 7.38
N SER A 239 -12.28 -1.68 6.63
CA SER A 239 -12.19 -1.31 5.20
C SER A 239 -13.35 -1.90 4.41
N THR A 240 -13.65 -3.18 4.59
CA THR A 240 -14.71 -3.89 3.89
C THR A 240 -16.07 -3.23 4.13
N VAL A 241 -16.43 -2.99 5.39
CA VAL A 241 -17.72 -2.40 5.77
C VAL A 241 -17.84 -0.96 5.29
N LEU A 242 -16.81 -0.13 5.48
CA LEU A 242 -16.86 1.29 5.09
C LEU A 242 -16.89 1.49 3.57
N THR A 243 -16.13 0.68 2.82
CA THR A 243 -16.05 0.81 1.36
C THR A 243 -17.18 0.06 0.64
N ASN A 244 -17.82 -0.89 1.31
CA ASN A 244 -18.68 -1.91 0.69
C ASN A 244 -17.95 -2.70 -0.43
N ALA A 245 -16.63 -2.86 -0.30
CA ALA A 245 -15.79 -3.60 -1.23
C ALA A 245 -15.45 -5.00 -0.70
N ASN A 246 -14.46 -5.66 -1.31
CA ASN A 246 -14.11 -7.04 -0.98
C ASN A 246 -13.17 -7.11 0.24
N SER A 247 -13.44 -8.06 1.14
CA SER A 247 -12.52 -8.45 2.21
C SER A 247 -11.36 -9.27 1.67
N VAL A 248 -10.31 -9.45 2.49
CA VAL A 248 -9.14 -10.29 2.17
C VAL A 248 -9.53 -11.68 1.69
N GLN A 249 -10.57 -12.26 2.30
CA GLN A 249 -11.10 -13.57 1.91
C GLN A 249 -11.61 -13.56 0.47
N LYS A 250 -12.41 -12.56 0.10
CA LYS A 250 -12.98 -12.46 -1.25
C LYS A 250 -11.93 -12.07 -2.27
N ILE A 251 -11.02 -11.15 -1.94
CA ILE A 251 -9.86 -10.80 -2.77
C ILE A 251 -9.03 -12.06 -3.10
N GLY A 252 -8.83 -12.94 -2.11
CA GLY A 252 -8.10 -14.19 -2.30
C GLY A 252 -8.75 -15.21 -3.25
N THR A 253 -9.96 -14.94 -3.74
CA THR A 253 -10.64 -15.77 -4.74
C THR A 253 -10.40 -15.29 -6.17
N PHE A 254 -9.76 -14.12 -6.34
CA PHE A 254 -9.39 -13.60 -7.65
C PHE A 254 -8.10 -14.30 -8.11
N GLY A 255 -8.08 -14.75 -9.37
CA GLY A 255 -6.99 -15.51 -9.99
C GLY A 255 -5.79 -14.66 -10.36
#